data_AF-A0A1G1YQZ1-F1
#
_entry.id   AF-A0A1G1YQZ1-F1
#
_cell.length_a   1.000
_cell.length_b   1.000
_cell.length_c   1.000
_cell.angle_alpha   90.00
_cell.angle_beta   90.00
_cell.angle_gamma   90.00
#
_symmetry.space_group_name_H-M   'P 1'
#
loop_
_entity.id
_entity.type
_entity.pdbx_description
1 polymer ?
#
loop_
_entity_poly.entity_id
_entity_poly.type
_entity_poly.pdbx_seq_one_letter_code
_entity_poly.pdbx_strand_id
1 'polypeptide(L)' 'MGLATIMEAKKIILIVSGKNRAPAVRKLIKGKISGRFPGSILRRHPEVTVIVDRVAARKL' A
#
# COMPACT_ATOMS: atom_id res chain seq x y z
N MET A 1 0.54 6.91 15.77
CA MET A 1 1.74 6.31 15.14
C MET A 1 2.06 7.05 13.86
N GLY A 2 3.35 7.31 13.59
CA GLY A 2 3.80 7.91 12.35
C GLY A 2 4.23 6.86 11.31
N LEU A 3 4.57 7.31 10.10
CA LEU A 3 5.11 6.42 9.06
C LEU A 3 6.44 5.79 9.47
N ALA A 4 7.31 6.53 10.17
CA ALA A 4 8.59 6.00 10.67
C ALA A 4 8.37 4.76 11.55
N THR A 5 7.45 4.84 12.52
CA THR A 5 7.10 3.73 13.40
C THR A 5 6.53 2.52 12.65
N ILE A 6 5.76 2.73 11.57
CA ILE A 6 5.24 1.63 10.74
C ILE A 6 6.39 0.93 10.00
N MET A 7 7.38 1.69 9.53
CA MET A 7 8.52 1.18 8.76
C MET A 7 9.56 0.46 9.63
N GLU A 8 9.47 0.56 10.96
CA GLU A 8 10.28 -0.21 11.92
C GLU A 8 9.74 -1.62 12.18
N ALA A 9 8.53 -1.95 11.69
CA ALA A 9 7.97 -3.28 11.84
C ALA A 9 8.87 -4.33 11.17
N LYS A 10 8.95 -5.55 11.71
CA LYS A 10 9.67 -6.63 11.00
C LYS A 10 8.96 -7.07 9.72
N LYS A 11 7.62 -7.04 9.75
CA LYS A 11 6.74 -7.45 8.65
C LYS A 11 5.52 -6.54 8.61
N ILE A 12 5.08 -6.18 7.40
CA ILE A 12 3.86 -5.39 7.20
C ILE A 12 2.86 -6.21 6.38
N ILE A 13 1.64 -6.34 6.90
CA ILE A 13 0.51 -6.90 6.15
C ILE A 13 -0.49 -5.78 5.89
N LEU A 14 -0.67 -5.41 4.62
CA LEU A 14 -1.64 -4.41 4.19
C LEU A 14 -2.84 -5.10 3.54
N ILE A 15 -4.01 -4.97 4.14
CA ILE A 15 -5.26 -5.50 3.59
C ILE A 15 -6.05 -4.35 2.98
N VAL A 16 -6.46 -4.50 1.71
CA VAL A 16 -7.27 -3.50 1.00
C VAL A 16 -8.49 -4.16 0.38
N SER A 17 -9.67 -3.67 0.75
CA SER A 17 -10.94 -4.16 0.23
C SER A 17 -11.83 -3.01 -0.24
N GLY A 18 -12.68 -3.30 -1.22
CA GLY A 18 -13.74 -2.41 -1.67
C GLY A 18 -13.41 -1.58 -2.91
N LYS A 19 -14.42 -1.40 -3.77
CA LYS A 19 -14.34 -0.73 -5.08
C LYS A 19 -13.77 0.69 -5.05
N ASN A 20 -13.96 1.41 -3.94
CA ASN A 20 -13.52 2.79 -3.75
C ASN A 20 -12.00 2.91 -3.55
N ARG A 21 -11.34 1.81 -3.18
CA ARG A 21 -9.89 1.78 -2.95
C ARG A 21 -9.08 1.45 -4.21
N ALA A 22 -9.72 1.06 -5.31
CA ALA A 22 -9.03 0.65 -6.54
C ALA A 22 -8.03 1.69 -7.11
N PRO A 23 -8.33 3.01 -7.13
CA PRO A 23 -7.33 4.01 -7.55
C PRO A 23 -6.10 4.05 -6.63
N ALA A 24 -6.31 3.88 -5.32
CA ALA A 24 -5.24 3.87 -4.33
C ALA A 24 -4.37 2.61 -4.46
N VAL A 25 -4.97 1.45 -4.71
CA VAL A 25 -4.24 0.20 -5.00
C VAL A 25 -3.35 0.35 -6.24
N ARG A 26 -3.91 0.84 -7.35
CA ARG A 26 -3.11 1.10 -8.56
C ARG A 26 -1.95 2.06 -8.28
N LYS A 27 -2.20 3.15 -7.55
CA LYS A 27 -1.18 4.15 -7.19
C LYS A 27 -0.12 3.58 -6.24
N LEU A 28 -0.50 2.70 -5.32
CA LEU A 28 0.40 2.00 -4.41
C LEU A 28 1.37 1.11 -5.18
N ILE A 29 0.86 0.31 -6.11
CA ILE A 29 1.67 -0.67 -6.84
C ILE A 29 2.47 -0.02 -7.98
N LYS A 30 1.81 0.76 -8.85
CA LYS A 30 2.41 1.33 -10.09
C LYS A 30 2.87 2.78 -9.99
N GLY A 31 2.45 3.52 -8.96
CA GLY A 31 2.75 4.95 -8.84
C GLY A 31 4.21 5.23 -8.45
N LYS A 32 4.62 6.50 -8.49
CA LYS A 32 5.92 6.93 -7.94
C LYS A 32 5.91 6.91 -6.41
N ILE A 33 7.06 6.62 -5.79
CA ILE A 33 7.23 6.80 -4.34
C ILE A 33 7.31 8.30 -4.05
N SER A 34 6.39 8.83 -3.25
CA SER A 34 6.29 10.27 -2.98
C SER A 34 5.51 10.54 -1.69
N GLY A 35 5.90 11.59 -0.95
CA GLY A 35 5.18 12.08 0.23
C GLY A 35 3.73 12.53 -0.06
N ARG A 36 3.39 12.84 -1.32
CA ARG A 36 2.00 13.14 -1.73
C ARG A 36 1.08 11.91 -1.68
N PHE A 37 1.65 10.71 -1.56
CA PHE A 37 0.91 9.47 -1.33
C PHE A 37 1.69 8.61 -0.32
N PRO A 38 1.45 8.82 0.99
CA PRO A 38 2.19 8.18 2.08
C PRO A 38 2.37 6.67 1.93
N GLY A 39 1.31 5.95 1.55
CA GLY A 39 1.35 4.49 1.39
C GLY A 39 2.41 3.99 0.39
N SER A 40 2.86 4.82 -0.56
CA SER A 40 3.91 4.44 -1.49
C SER A 40 5.25 4.09 -0.83
N ILE A 41 5.51 4.58 0.39
CA ILE A 41 6.74 4.29 1.12
C ILE A 41 6.85 2.82 1.55
N LEU A 42 5.72 2.13 1.69
CA LEU A 42 5.68 0.71 2.07
C LEU A 42 6.47 -0.17 1.10
N ARG A 43 6.58 0.23 -0.18
CA ARG A 43 7.42 -0.49 -1.17
C ARG A 43 8.93 -0.43 -0.89
N ARG A 44 9.38 0.43 0.03
CA ARG A 44 10.77 0.46 0.50
C ARG A 44 11.02 -0.48 1.69
N HIS A 45 9.97 -0.98 2.32
CA HIS A 45 10.12 -1.89 3.44
C HIS A 45 10.52 -3.28 2.90
N PRO A 46 11.51 -3.95 3.52
CA PRO A 46 12.04 -5.22 3.00
C PRO A 46 11.01 -6.35 2.97
N GLU A 47 10.02 -6.35 3.88
CA GLU A 47 9.01 -7.40 3.97
C GLU A 47 7.58 -6.85 4.07
N VAL A 48 6.88 -6.76 2.94
CA VAL A 48 5.48 -6.32 2.86
C VAL A 48 4.64 -7.29 2.07
N THR A 49 3.52 -7.71 2.65
CA THR A 49 2.47 -8.47 1.97
C THR A 49 1.26 -7.56 1.77
N VAL A 50 0.77 -7.45 0.52
CA VAL A 50 -0.43 -6.68 0.20
C VAL A 50 -1.53 -7.65 -0.25
N ILE A 51 -2.60 -7.74 0.53
CA ILE A 51 -3.77 -8.58 0.24
C ILE A 51 -4.87 -7.66 -0.26
N VAL A 52 -5.35 -7.93 -1.48
CA VAL A 52 -6.36 -7.09 -2.14
C VAL A 52 -7.51 -7.95 -2.62
N ASP A 53 -8.75 -7.54 -2.37
CA ASP A 53 -9.91 -8.19 -2.98
C ASP A 53 -10.03 -7.89 -4.48
N ARG A 54 -10.83 -8.68 -5.20
CA ARG A 54 -10.97 -8.53 -6.66
C ARG A 54 -11.50 -7.15 -7.07
N VAL A 55 -12.39 -6.56 -6.28
CA VAL A 55 -13.02 -5.27 -6.61
C VAL A 55 -12.10 -4.08 -6.38
N ALA A 56 -11.18 -4.14 -5.41
CA ALA A 56 -10.12 -3.16 -5.22
C ALA A 56 -8.97 -3.39 -6.21
N ALA A 57 -8.75 -4.62 -6.67
CA ALA A 57 -7.78 -4.95 -7.71
C ALA A 57 -8.21 -4.52 -9.13
N ARG A 58 -9.46 -4.14 -9.36
CA ARG A 58 -10.02 -3.88 -10.71
C ARG A 58 -9.31 -2.82 -11.58
N LYS A 59 -8.40 -2.03 -11.01
CA LYS A 59 -7.64 -0.98 -11.72
C LYS A 59 -6.14 -1.30 -11.81
N LEU A 60 -5.70 -2.46 -11.31
CA LEU A 60 -4.33 -2.94 -11.44
C LEU A 60 -3.98 -3.24 -12.89
#